data_AF-A0A849NBG9-F1
#
_entry.id   AF-A0A849NBG9-F1
#
_cell.length_a   1.000
_cell.length_b   1.000
_cell.length_c   1.000
_cell.angle_alpha   90.00
_cell.angle_beta   90.00
_cell.angle_gamma   90.00
#
_symmetry.space_group_name_H-M   'P 1'
#
loop_
_entity.id
_entity.type
_entity.pdbx_description
1 polymer ?
#
loop_
_entity_poly.entity_id
_entity_poly.type
_entity_poly.pdbx_seq_one_letter_code
_entity_poly.pdbx_strand_id
1 'polypeptide(L)' 'MKNLIFTICLLGIFSSCSLLDNPPNESEQSIFFELEHVNYAWGYQHAGFYVNRKGEVFTYQYESNSAPWQPNENNYYTEA' A
#
# COMPACT_ATOMS: atom_id res chain seq x y z
N MET A 1 -5.44 13.20 42.81
CA MET A 1 -6.00 12.32 41.75
C MET A 1 -5.99 12.97 40.37
N LYS A 2 -6.45 14.24 40.20
CA LYS A 2 -6.37 14.97 38.91
C LYS A 2 -4.97 15.00 38.29
N ASN A 3 -3.93 15.26 39.10
CA ASN A 3 -2.54 15.34 38.61
C ASN A 3 -1.96 13.96 38.23
N LEU A 4 -2.49 12.87 38.79
CA LEU A 4 -2.04 11.51 38.48
C LEU A 4 -2.57 11.05 37.11
N ILE A 5 -3.83 11.41 36.80
CA ILE A 5 -4.44 11.12 35.50
C ILE A 5 -3.66 11.82 34.38
N PHE A 6 -3.25 13.07 34.60
CA PHE A 6 -2.49 13.84 33.61
C PHE A 6 -1.12 13.19 33.31
N THR A 7 -0.43 12.68 34.33
CA THR A 7 0.87 12.00 34.17
C THR A 7 0.74 10.66 33.43
N ILE A 8 -0.32 9.89 33.70
CA ILE A 8 -0.58 8.61 33.00
C ILE A 8 -0.89 8.85 31.52
N CYS A 9 -1.68 9.88 31.20
CA CYS A 9 -1.94 10.25 29.81
C CYS A 9 -0.68 10.70 29.07
N LEU A 10 0.24 11.43 29.73
CA LEU A 10 1.48 11.90 29.12
C LEU A 10 2.45 10.75 28.79
N LEU A 11 2.50 9.71 29.63
CA LEU A 11 3.37 8.54 29.44
C LEU A 11 2.89 7.61 28.31
N GLY A 12 1.58 7.58 28.01
CA GLY A 12 1.03 6.76 26.94
C GLY A 12 1.40 7.22 25.53
N ILE A 13 1.75 8.50 25.35
CA ILE A 13 2.01 9.11 24.03
C ILE A 13 3.44 8.80 23.53
N PHE A 14 4.37 8.48 24.43
CA PHE A 14 5.77 8.22 24.07
C PHE A 14 6.07 6.76 23.69
N SER A 15 5.10 5.85 23.83
CA SER A 15 5.32 4.41 23.64
C SER A 15 4.94 3.88 22.26
N SER A 16 4.54 4.73 21.31
CA SER A 16 4.04 4.27 19.99
C SER A 16 5.07 4.31 18.86
N CYS A 17 6.37 4.24 19.17
CA CYS A 17 7.40 4.09 18.14
C CYS A 17 8.14 2.77 18.35
N SER A 18 7.56 1.68 17.86
CA SER A 18 8.29 0.43 17.65
C SER A 18 8.99 0.50 16.30
N LEU A 19 10.32 0.40 16.29
CA LEU A 19 11.04 0.07 15.06
C LEU A 19 10.57 -1.31 14.61
N LEU A 20 10.32 -1.50 13.32
CA LEU A 20 10.03 -2.82 12.78
C LEU A 20 11.29 -3.67 12.97
N ASP A 21 11.24 -4.66 13.87
CA ASP A 21 12.38 -5.53 14.21
C ASP A 21 12.90 -6.33 12.99
N ASN A 22 12.11 -6.41 11.93
CA ASN A 22 12.52 -6.90 10.62
C ASN A 22 12.06 -5.90 9.56
N PRO A 23 12.92 -5.01 9.06
CA PRO A 23 12.58 -4.26 7.86
C PRO A 23 12.26 -5.27 6.75
N PRO A 24 11.27 -4.99 5.89
CA PRO A 24 10.99 -5.86 4.75
C PRO A 24 12.29 -6.07 3.99
N ASN A 25 12.63 -7.34 3.77
CA ASN A 25 13.83 -7.69 3.05
C ASN A 25 13.78 -7.00 1.69
N GLU A 26 14.72 -6.09 1.42
CA GLU A 26 14.73 -5.30 0.18
C GLU A 26 14.71 -6.18 -1.08
N SER A 27 15.23 -7.41 -0.99
CA SER A 27 15.21 -8.39 -2.07
C SER A 27 13.85 -9.08 -2.27
N GLU A 28 12.95 -9.02 -1.30
CA GLU A 28 11.59 -9.56 -1.36
C GLU A 28 10.56 -8.53 -1.83
N GLN A 29 10.88 -7.24 -1.75
CA GLN A 29 10.00 -6.18 -2.23
C GLN A 29 10.08 -6.05 -3.76
N SER A 30 9.05 -6.54 -4.44
CA SER A 30 8.96 -6.60 -5.91
C SER A 30 8.77 -5.24 -6.59
N ILE A 31 8.15 -4.29 -5.89
CA ILE A 31 7.84 -2.95 -6.38
C ILE A 31 8.94 -1.97 -5.96
N PHE A 32 9.59 -1.34 -6.93
CA PHE A 32 10.62 -0.32 -6.71
C PHE A 32 10.03 1.10 -6.72
N PHE A 33 9.08 1.35 -7.62
CA PHE A 33 8.37 2.61 -7.75
C PHE A 33 6.94 2.33 -8.21
N GLU A 34 5.98 3.14 -7.74
CA GLU A 34 4.58 3.04 -8.14
C GLU A 34 3.94 4.43 -8.28
N LEU A 35 3.06 4.57 -9.26
CA LEU A 35 2.14 5.69 -9.42
C LEU A 35 0.72 5.17 -9.65
N GLU A 36 -0.22 5.63 -8.84
CA GLU A 36 -1.63 5.24 -8.92
C GLU A 36 -2.59 6.42 -9.01
N HIS A 37 -3.75 6.16 -9.61
CA HIS A 37 -4.91 7.04 -9.66
C HIS A 37 -6.15 6.27 -9.24
N VAL A 38 -6.76 6.72 -8.14
CA VAL A 38 -8.01 6.17 -7.60
C VAL A 38 -9.11 7.22 -7.70
N ASN A 39 -10.24 6.82 -8.28
CA ASN A 39 -11.46 7.62 -8.34
C ASN A 39 -12.62 6.86 -7.67
N TYR A 40 -13.26 7.51 -6.71
CA TYR A 40 -14.43 6.97 -6.00
C TYR A 40 -15.76 7.53 -6.52
N ALA A 41 -15.74 8.55 -7.38
CA ALA A 41 -16.96 9.18 -7.89
C ALA A 41 -17.55 8.38 -9.06
N TRP A 42 -18.85 8.11 -9.00
CA TRP A 42 -19.65 7.47 -10.06
C TRP A 42 -19.20 6.06 -10.48
N GLY A 43 -18.51 5.37 -9.57
CA GLY A 43 -17.96 4.04 -9.79
C GLY A 43 -16.53 3.99 -9.27
N TYR A 44 -16.12 2.85 -8.72
CA TYR A 44 -14.73 2.66 -8.32
C TYR A 44 -13.86 2.50 -9.57
N GLN A 45 -12.86 3.36 -9.71
CA GLN A 45 -11.82 3.22 -10.73
C GLN A 45 -10.47 3.25 -10.04
N HIS A 46 -9.61 2.32 -10.41
CA HIS A 46 -8.24 2.26 -9.93
C HIS A 46 -7.35 1.88 -11.09
N ALA A 47 -6.37 2.70 -11.38
CA ALA A 47 -5.42 2.43 -12.45
C ALA A 47 -4.06 3.01 -12.08
N GLY A 48 -3.01 2.41 -12.61
CA GLY A 48 -1.67 2.81 -12.26
C GLY A 48 -0.62 2.01 -13.00
N PHE A 49 0.62 2.23 -12.60
CA PHE A 49 1.72 1.38 -12.99
C PHE A 49 2.77 1.32 -11.88
N TYR A 50 3.51 0.22 -11.86
CA TYR A 50 4.67 0.07 -11.03
C TYR A 50 5.88 -0.38 -11.86
N VAL A 51 7.07 -0.07 -11.34
CA VAL A 51 8.36 -0.44 -11.89
C VAL A 51 9.07 -1.32 -10.88
N ASN A 52 9.65 -2.43 -11.31
CA ASN A 52 10.45 -3.28 -10.43
C ASN A 52 11.94 -2.88 -10.45
N ARG A 53 12.75 -3.55 -9.63
CA ARG A 53 14.20 -3.27 -9.54
C ARG A 53 14.99 -3.60 -10.82
N LYS A 54 14.42 -4.36 -11.76
CA LYS A 54 15.00 -4.63 -13.08
C LYS A 54 14.65 -3.55 -14.10
N GLY A 55 13.79 -2.59 -13.76
CA GLY A 55 13.26 -1.58 -14.67
C GLY A 55 12.10 -2.08 -15.53
N GLU A 56 11.52 -3.24 -15.23
CA GLU A 56 10.34 -3.75 -15.91
C GLU A 56 9.11 -2.97 -15.43
N VAL A 57 8.24 -2.55 -16.37
CA VAL A 57 7.06 -1.73 -16.11
C VAL A 57 5.80 -2.60 -16.21
N PHE A 58 4.95 -2.49 -15.19
CA PHE A 58 3.69 -3.21 -15.09
C PHE A 58 2.57 -2.20 -14.92
N THR A 59 1.61 -2.18 -15.82
CA THR A 59 0.43 -1.32 -15.75
C THR A 59 -0.74 -2.11 -15.18
N TYR A 60 -1.71 -1.45 -14.56
CA TYR A 60 -2.94 -2.08 -14.14
C TYR A 60 -4.12 -1.13 -14.30
N GLN A 61 -5.29 -1.71 -14.53
CA GLN A 61 -6.56 -0.98 -14.58
C GLN A 61 -7.65 -1.91 -14.07
N TYR A 62 -8.33 -1.46 -13.03
CA TYR A 62 -9.52 -2.09 -12.49
C TYR A 62 -10.69 -1.94 -13.46
N GLU A 63 -11.26 -3.07 -13.87
CA GLU A 63 -12.56 -3.12 -14.53
C GLU A 63 -13.57 -3.79 -13.58
N SER A 64 -14.80 -3.28 -13.49
CA SER A 64 -15.81 -3.77 -12.54
C SER A 64 -16.17 -5.25 -12.66
N ASN A 65 -15.77 -5.90 -13.76
CA ASN A 65 -15.99 -7.32 -14.04
C ASN A 65 -14.68 -8.14 -14.04
N SER A 66 -13.55 -7.54 -13.67
CA SER A 66 -12.26 -8.21 -13.61
C SER A 66 -12.05 -8.89 -12.26
N ALA A 67 -11.50 -10.11 -12.28
CA ALA A 67 -11.15 -10.82 -11.07
C ALA A 67 -9.90 -10.19 -10.43
N PRO A 68 -9.86 -10.02 -9.11
CA PRO A 68 -8.71 -9.43 -8.43
C PRO A 68 -7.47 -10.32 -8.58
N TRP A 69 -6.32 -9.67 -8.76
CA TRP A 69 -4.97 -10.24 -8.88
C TRP A 69 -4.80 -11.25 -10.01
N GLN A 70 -5.58 -11.11 -11.10
CA GLN A 70 -5.42 -11.94 -12.29
C GLN A 70 -4.62 -11.17 -13.35
N PRO A 71 -3.62 -11.80 -13.98
CA PRO A 71 -3.00 -11.22 -15.15
C PRO A 71 -4.05 -11.16 -16.28
N ASN A 72 -4.29 -9.98 -16.84
CA ASN A 72 -5.06 -9.87 -18.07
C ASN A 72 -4.24 -10.41 -19.27
N GLU A 73 -4.84 -10.42 -20.47
CA GLU A 73 -4.25 -10.97 -21.70
C GLU A 73 -2.85 -10.42 -22.05
N ASN A 74 -2.42 -9.33 -21.41
CA ASN A 74 -1.13 -8.66 -21.61
C ASN A 74 -0.16 -8.80 -20.40
N ASN A 75 -0.39 -9.72 -19.46
CA ASN A 75 0.36 -9.90 -18.20
C ASN A 75 0.24 -8.72 -17.21
N TYR A 76 -0.81 -7.92 -17.29
CA TYR A 76 -1.08 -6.87 -16.30
C TYR A 76 -1.91 -7.42 -15.15
N TYR A 77 -1.44 -7.28 -13.91
CA TYR A 77 -2.21 -7.68 -12.73
C TYR A 77 -3.38 -6.72 -12.55
N THR A 78 -4.60 -7.22 -12.37
CA THR A 78 -5.73 -6.41 -11.92
C THR A 78 -5.66 -6.28 -10.40
N GLU A 79 -5.65 -5.07 -9.84
CA GLU A 79 -5.88 -4.93 -8.39
C GLU A 79 -7.37 -5.14 -8.06
N ALA A 80 -7.68 -5.34 -6.78
CA ALA A 80 -9.03 -5.60 -6.29
C ALA A 80 -9.91 -4.35 -6.18
#